data_AF-E4SIT0-F1
#
_entry.id   AF-E4SIT0-F1
#
_cell.length_a   1.000
_cell.length_b   1.000
_cell.length_c   1.000
_cell.angle_alpha   90.00
_cell.angle_beta   90.00
_cell.angle_gamma   90.00
#
_symmetry.space_group_name_H-M   'P 1'
#
loop_
_entity.id
_entity.type
_entity.pdbx_description
1 polymer ?
#
loop_
_entity_poly.entity_id
_entity_poly.type
_entity_poly.pdbx_seq_one_letter_code
_entity_poly.pdbx_strand_id
1 'polypeptide(L)' 'MTKQEMERKYGKTKLDHGLTYFCLAFEKILEFLSILLLPLAVVQQIVIYGENHPEVVLPALSIVMTVLIAVGVVLIKRKK' A
#
# COMPACT_ATOMS: atom_id res chain seq x y z
N MET A 1 27.19 8.82 -9.00
CA MET A 1 26.91 8.34 -7.64
C MET A 1 28.23 8.02 -6.98
N THR A 2 28.59 8.72 -5.91
CA THR A 2 29.86 8.50 -5.20
C THR A 2 29.78 7.25 -4.32
N LYS A 3 30.93 6.66 -3.96
CA LYS A 3 30.99 5.44 -3.14
C LYS A 3 30.28 5.61 -1.78
N GLN A 4 30.37 6.81 -1.19
CA GLN A 4 29.66 7.16 0.04
C GLN A 4 28.13 7.20 -0.15
N GLU A 5 27.63 7.65 -1.30
CA GLU A 5 26.19 7.63 -1.61
C GLU A 5 25.67 6.20 -1.80
N MET A 6 26.47 5.30 -2.40
CA MET A 6 26.10 3.89 -2.53
C MET A 6 26.03 3.18 -1.18
N GLU A 7 27.02 3.38 -0.31
CA GLU A 7 27.02 2.79 1.03
C GLU A 7 25.88 3.32 1.89
N ARG A 8 25.50 4.59 1.74
CA ARG A 8 24.34 5.18 2.43
C ARG A 8 23.01 4.60 1.95
N LYS A 9 22.88 4.32 0.65
CA LYS A 9 21.60 3.93 0.03
C LYS A 9 21.35 2.42 0.05
N TYR A 10 22.40 1.62 -0.01
CA TYR A 10 22.31 0.16 -0.19
C TYR A 10 23.15 -0.63 0.83
N GLY A 11 23.79 0.04 1.79
CA GLY A 11 24.64 -0.58 2.79
C GLY A 11 26.07 -0.89 2.31
N LYS A 12 26.93 -1.27 3.25
CA LYS A 12 28.37 -1.47 3.00
C LYS A 12 28.70 -2.84 2.43
N THR A 13 27.87 -3.83 2.67
CA THR A 13 28.14 -5.22 2.27
C THR A 13 27.36 -5.61 1.00
N LYS A 14 27.84 -6.64 0.30
CA LYS A 14 27.12 -7.21 -0.84
C LYS A 14 25.76 -7.81 -0.44
N LEU A 15 25.67 -8.28 0.81
CA LEU A 15 24.42 -8.79 1.39
C LEU A 15 23.40 -7.66 1.59
N ASP A 16 23.83 -6.51 2.12
CA ASP A 16 22.95 -5.35 2.29
C ASP A 16 22.41 -4.84 0.96
N HIS A 17 23.25 -4.83 -0.08
CA HIS A 17 22.85 -4.45 -1.43
C HIS A 17 21.76 -5.40 -1.97
N GLY A 18 21.94 -6.71 -1.79
CA GLY A 18 20.97 -7.73 -2.20
C GLY A 18 19.64 -7.58 -1.46
N LEU A 19 19.69 -7.40 -0.13
CA LEU A 19 18.49 -7.19 0.70
C LEU A 19 17.75 -5.91 0.30
N THR A 20 18.48 -4.83 0.02
CA THR A 20 17.89 -3.56 -0.38
C THR A 20 17.18 -3.68 -1.73
N TYR A 21 17.77 -4.36 -2.71
CA TYR A 21 17.08 -4.63 -3.98
C TYR A 21 15.86 -5.53 -3.81
N PHE A 22 15.93 -6.53 -2.94
CA PHE A 22 14.79 -7.38 -2.63
C PHE A 22 13.65 -6.59 -1.99
N CYS A 23 13.95 -5.73 -1.01
CA CYS A 23 12.95 -4.84 -0.41
C CYS A 23 12.33 -3.87 -1.43
N LEU A 24 13.14 -3.28 -2.32
CA LEU A 24 12.64 -2.41 -3.39
C LEU A 24 11.70 -3.16 -4.36
N ALA A 25 12.06 -4.38 -4.74
CA ALA A 25 11.22 -5.21 -5.59
C ALA A 25 9.90 -5.59 -4.88
N PHE A 26 9.98 -5.95 -3.59
CA PHE A 26 8.82 -6.30 -2.79
C PHE A 26 7.88 -5.11 -2.56
N GLU A 27 8.43 -3.92 -2.34
CA GLU A 27 7.65 -2.67 -2.25
C GLU A 27 6.85 -2.43 -3.54
N LYS A 28 7.45 -2.68 -4.71
CA LYS A 28 6.76 -2.54 -6.00
C LYS A 28 5.68 -3.59 -6.23
N ILE A 29 5.92 -4.83 -5.79
CA ILE A 29 4.90 -5.89 -5.83
C ILE A 29 3.73 -5.54 -4.92
N LEU A 30 4.00 -5.07 -3.69
CA LEU A 30 2.98 -4.62 -2.76
C LEU A 30 2.19 -3.43 -3.30
N GLU A 31 2.86 -2.45 -3.91
CA GLU A 31 2.22 -1.31 -4.57
C GLU A 31 1.24 -1.81 -5.66
N PHE A 32 1.69 -2.70 -6.54
CA PHE A 32 0.85 -3.29 -7.58
C PHE A 32 -0.34 -4.09 -7.01
N LEU A 33 -0.09 -4.94 -6.02
CA LEU A 33 -1.14 -5.71 -5.35
C LEU A 33 -2.16 -4.80 -4.66
N SER A 34 -1.72 -3.69 -4.06
CA SER A 34 -2.64 -2.73 -3.43
C SER A 34 -3.53 -2.04 -4.46
N ILE A 35 -3.00 -1.65 -5.62
CA ILE A 35 -3.78 -1.05 -6.71
C ILE A 35 -4.82 -2.02 -7.27
N LEU A 36 -4.51 -3.32 -7.30
CA LEU A 36 -5.39 -4.32 -7.89
C LEU A 36 -6.39 -4.91 -6.88
N LEU A 37 -5.93 -5.25 -5.68
CA LEU A 37 -6.73 -5.93 -4.66
C LEU A 37 -7.69 -4.99 -3.92
N LEU A 38 -7.33 -3.73 -3.66
CA LEU A 38 -8.26 -2.81 -3.00
C LEU A 38 -9.54 -2.58 -3.82
N PRO A 39 -9.47 -2.19 -5.11
CA PRO A 39 -10.67 -2.02 -5.92
C PRO A 39 -11.43 -3.32 -6.10
N LEU A 40 -10.73 -4.45 -6.26
CA LEU A 40 -11.38 -5.75 -6.43
C LEU A 40 -12.15 -6.15 -5.16
N ALA A 41 -11.60 -5.92 -3.98
CA ALA A 41 -12.27 -6.15 -2.71
C ALA A 41 -13.51 -5.25 -2.53
N VAL A 42 -13.42 -3.99 -2.95
CA VAL A 42 -14.56 -3.06 -2.96
C VAL A 42 -15.67 -3.57 -3.89
N VAL A 43 -15.32 -3.94 -5.12
CA VAL A 43 -16.28 -4.49 -6.09
C VAL A 43 -16.91 -5.78 -5.56
N GLN A 44 -16.12 -6.68 -4.97
CA GLN A 44 -16.64 -7.92 -4.40
C GLN A 44 -17.63 -7.66 -3.26
N GLN A 45 -17.36 -6.70 -2.37
CA GLN A 45 -18.29 -6.33 -1.30
C GLN A 45 -19.59 -5.74 -1.86
N ILE A 46 -19.51 -4.90 -2.88
CA ILE A 46 -20.70 -4.31 -3.53
C ILE A 46 -21.50 -5.40 -4.27
N VAL A 47 -20.86 -6.30 -5.00
CA VAL A 47 -21.54 -7.35 -5.77
C VAL A 47 -22.16 -8.41 -4.85
N ILE A 48 -21.46 -8.86 -3.81
CA ILE A 48 -21.96 -9.95 -2.94
C ILE A 48 -23.02 -9.44 -1.97
N TYR A 49 -22.78 -8.28 -1.35
CA TYR A 49 -23.63 -7.81 -0.25
C TYR A 49 -24.45 -6.57 -0.61
N GLY A 50 -24.03 -5.78 -1.59
CA GLY A 50 -24.74 -4.56 -2.01
C GLY A 50 -26.05 -4.82 -2.76
N GLU A 51 -26.23 -5.98 -3.40
CA GLU A 51 -27.53 -6.34 -4.00
C GLU A 51 -28.57 -6.75 -2.95
N ASN A 52 -28.14 -7.38 -1.86
CA ASN A 52 -29.05 -7.92 -0.85
C ASN A 52 -29.33 -6.93 0.30
N HIS A 53 -28.34 -6.11 0.68
CA HIS A 53 -28.42 -5.14 1.79
C HIS A 53 -27.62 -3.85 1.50
N PRO A 54 -27.99 -3.08 0.46
CA PRO A 54 -27.26 -1.86 0.06
C PRO A 54 -27.14 -0.83 1.18
N GLU A 55 -28.18 -0.72 2.03
CA GLU A 55 -28.27 0.19 3.16
C GLU A 55 -27.24 -0.06 4.27
N VAL A 56 -26.65 -1.27 4.33
CA VAL A 56 -25.62 -1.62 5.32
C VAL A 56 -24.23 -1.52 4.71
N VAL A 57 -24.09 -1.97 3.46
CA VAL A 57 -22.79 -2.15 2.80
C VAL A 57 -22.20 -0.82 2.34
N LEU A 58 -23.00 0.05 1.71
CA LEU A 58 -22.52 1.33 1.21
C LEU A 58 -22.02 2.25 2.34
N PRO A 59 -22.72 2.41 3.48
CA PRO A 59 -22.21 3.19 4.60
C PRO A 59 -20.95 2.58 5.22
N ALA A 60 -20.90 1.26 5.41
CA ALA A 60 -19.72 0.59 5.97
C ALA A 60 -18.47 0.81 5.09
N LEU A 61 -18.61 0.63 3.77
CA LEU A 61 -17.55 0.91 2.80
C LEU A 61 -17.10 2.37 2.84
N SER A 62 -18.03 3.31 2.96
CA SER A 62 -17.72 4.74 3.04
C SER A 62 -16.87 5.09 4.27
N ILE A 63 -17.19 4.48 5.42
CA ILE A 63 -16.45 4.68 6.68
C ILE A 63 -15.05 4.09 6.55
N VAL A 64 -14.93 2.86 6.05
CA VAL A 64 -13.64 2.19 5.85
C VAL A 64 -12.73 3.00 4.91
N MET A 65 -13.27 3.48 3.79
CA MET A 65 -12.51 4.31 2.85
C MET A 65 -12.08 5.63 3.49
N THR A 66 -12.95 6.27 4.26
CA THR A 66 -12.62 7.52 4.97
C THR A 66 -11.47 7.31 5.97
N VAL A 67 -11.51 6.20 6.73
CA VAL A 67 -10.43 5.85 7.66
C VAL A 67 -9.12 5.59 6.92
N LEU A 68 -9.15 4.83 5.82
CA LEU A 68 -7.97 4.55 5.01
C LEU A 68 -7.34 5.84 4.44
N ILE A 69 -8.15 6.76 3.94
CA ILE A 69 -7.68 8.06 3.44
C ILE A 69 -7.07 8.88 4.59
N ALA A 70 -7.74 8.96 5.75
CA ALA A 70 -7.21 9.69 6.91
C ALA A 70 -5.86 9.14 7.38
N VAL A 71 -5.74 7.81 7.48
CA VAL A 71 -4.48 7.13 7.82
C VAL A 71 -3.40 7.41 6.77
N GLY A 72 -3.76 7.31 5.48
CA GLY A 72 -2.86 7.63 4.37
C GLY A 72 -2.32 9.07 4.45
N VAL A 73 -3.19 10.05 4.71
CA VAL A 73 -2.80 11.46 4.88
C VAL A 73 -1.87 11.64 6.08
N VAL A 74 -2.15 11.01 7.21
CA VAL A 74 -1.27 11.07 8.40
C VAL A 74 0.10 10.47 8.11
N LEU A 75 0.16 9.32 7.44
CA LEU A 75 1.42 8.67 7.06
C LEU A 75 2.24 9.54 6.10
N ILE A 76 1.60 10.15 5.10
CA ILE A 76 2.27 11.06 4.16
C ILE A 76 2.79 12.31 4.90
N LYS A 77 2.00 12.90 5.80
CA LYS A 77 2.43 14.05 6.61
C LYS A 77 3.57 13.71 7.58
N ARG A 78 3.68 12.47 8.07
CA ARG A 78 4.80 12.02 8.91
C ARG A 78 6.07 11.70 8.11
N LYS A 79 5.96 11.41 6.81
CA LYS A 79 7.10 11.13 5.93
C LYS A 79 7.72 12.40 5.30
N LYS A 80 6.98 13.52 5.26
CA LYS A 80 7.49 14.85 4.87
C LYS A 80 8.13 15.54 6.06
#